data_AF-A0A832QB62-F1
#
_entry.id   AF-A0A832QB62-F1
#
_cell.length_a   1.000
_cell.length_b   1.000
_cell.length_c   1.000
_cell.angle_alpha   90.00
_cell.angle_beta   90.00
_cell.angle_gamma   90.00
#
_symmetry.space_group_name_H-M   'P 1'
#
loop_
_entity.id
_entity.type
_entity.pdbx_description
1 polymer ?
#
loop_
_entity_poly.entity_id
_entity_poly.type
_entity_poly.pdbx_seq_one_letter_code
_entity_poly.pdbx_strand_id
1 'polypeptide(L)'
;ARCRAVILMAISNKKGRLVLTTGNKSEIAVGYSTLYGDMAGGFDALKDVPKMEVYALARYRNARDGSAVIPPRVLERAPSAELAPDQLDEDSLAPYPLLDRILELYVEQDLSAAEIVAQGFEQTLVEKIVRLVDLNEYKRRQAPIGVRVSERGFGRDRRYPITSGWRMAD
;
A
#
# COMPACT_ATOMS: atom_id res chain seq x y z
N ALA A 1 -11.59 9.23 -7.38
CA ALA A 1 -11.55 7.79 -7.02
C ALA A 1 -12.92 7.10 -7.06
N ARG A 2 -13.90 7.46 -6.22
CA ARG A 2 -15.19 6.71 -6.11
C ARG A 2 -15.99 6.56 -7.41
N CYS A 3 -16.04 7.57 -8.27
CA CYS A 3 -16.71 7.42 -9.57
C CYS A 3 -16.05 6.34 -10.45
N ARG A 4 -14.72 6.19 -10.39
CA ARG A 4 -13.99 5.12 -11.11
C ARG A 4 -14.42 3.74 -10.61
N ALA A 5 -14.54 3.57 -9.29
CA ALA A 5 -15.03 2.33 -8.67
C ALA A 5 -16.45 1.98 -9.14
N VAL A 6 -17.38 2.93 -9.10
CA VAL A 6 -18.77 2.72 -9.53
C VAL A 6 -18.82 2.23 -10.98
N ILE A 7 -18.02 2.83 -11.87
CA ILE A 7 -17.94 2.42 -13.28
C ILE A 7 -17.40 0.99 -13.41
N LEU A 8 -16.29 0.66 -12.74
CA LEU A 8 -15.69 -0.68 -12.81
C LEU A 8 -16.64 -1.75 -12.26
N MET A 9 -17.32 -1.47 -11.15
CA MET A 9 -18.31 -2.38 -10.57
C MET A 9 -19.54 -2.54 -11.47
N ALA A 10 -19.99 -1.49 -12.15
CA ALA A 10 -21.08 -1.60 -13.13
C ALA A 10 -20.71 -2.50 -14.31
N ILE A 11 -19.49 -2.38 -14.83
CA ILE A 11 -18.96 -3.25 -15.89
C ILE A 11 -18.86 -4.70 -15.38
N SER A 12 -18.33 -4.88 -14.17
CA SER A 12 -18.22 -6.18 -13.48
C SER A 12 -19.58 -6.88 -13.42
N ASN A 13 -20.61 -6.19 -12.92
CA ASN A 13 -21.97 -6.71 -12.80
C ASN A 13 -22.55 -7.07 -14.17
N LYS A 14 -22.34 -6.23 -15.19
CA LYS A 14 -22.89 -6.48 -16.53
C LYS A 14 -22.21 -7.63 -17.27
N LYS A 15 -20.91 -7.84 -17.03
CA LYS A 15 -20.06 -8.77 -17.79
C LYS A 15 -19.66 -10.03 -17.03
N GLY A 16 -20.06 -10.17 -15.76
CA GLY A 16 -19.67 -11.31 -14.92
C GLY A 16 -18.15 -11.42 -14.71
N ARG A 17 -17.45 -10.28 -14.65
CA ARG A 17 -16.00 -10.22 -14.39
C ARG A 17 -15.74 -9.94 -12.93
N LEU A 18 -14.51 -10.18 -12.47
CA LEU A 18 -14.04 -9.78 -11.15
C LEU A 18 -13.22 -8.50 -11.27
N VAL A 19 -13.55 -7.47 -10.49
CA VAL A 19 -12.68 -6.28 -10.38
C VAL A 19 -11.48 -6.63 -9.52
N LEU A 20 -10.29 -6.46 -10.09
CA LEU A 20 -9.02 -6.51 -9.35
C LEU A 20 -8.68 -5.10 -8.88
N THR A 21 -8.48 -4.92 -7.57
CA THR A 21 -7.88 -3.70 -7.04
C THR A 21 -6.36 -3.75 -7.19
N THR A 22 -5.72 -2.61 -7.01
CA THR A 22 -4.30 -2.41 -7.36
C THR A 22 -3.51 -1.73 -6.25
N GLY A 23 -4.04 -1.74 -5.02
CA GLY A 23 -3.37 -1.14 -3.87
C GLY A 23 -2.21 -2.02 -3.42
N ASN A 24 -1.01 -1.46 -3.32
CA ASN A 24 0.15 -2.19 -2.82
C ASN A 24 0.25 -2.12 -1.28
N LYS A 25 1.11 -2.95 -0.69
CA LYS A 25 1.27 -3.04 0.77
C LYS A 25 1.60 -1.69 1.39
N SER A 26 2.43 -0.89 0.73
CA SER A 26 2.86 0.42 1.24
C SER A 26 1.71 1.42 1.32
N GLU A 27 0.90 1.51 0.27
CA GLU A 27 -0.30 2.37 0.24
C GLU A 27 -1.34 1.92 1.28
N ILE A 28 -1.59 0.61 1.36
CA ILE A 28 -2.55 0.01 2.29
C ILE A 28 -2.09 0.22 3.75
N ALA A 29 -0.78 0.13 4.01
CA ALA A 29 -0.22 0.29 5.34
C ALA A 29 -0.53 1.67 5.92
N VAL A 30 -0.19 2.74 5.21
CA VAL A 30 -0.40 4.12 5.66
C VAL A 30 -1.78 4.67 5.29
N GLY A 31 -2.64 3.84 4.70
CA GLY A 31 -3.99 4.20 4.26
C GLY A 31 -4.02 5.29 3.20
N TYR A 32 -3.03 5.28 2.30
CA TYR A 32 -3.01 6.10 1.09
C TYR A 32 -3.98 5.54 0.05
N SER A 33 -5.25 5.57 0.41
CA SER A 33 -6.34 4.94 -0.33
C SER A 33 -7.65 5.67 -0.05
N THR A 34 -8.56 5.59 -1.00
CA THR A 34 -9.93 6.06 -0.88
C THR A 34 -10.87 4.89 -0.60
N LEU A 35 -11.50 4.89 0.58
CA LEU A 35 -12.57 3.95 0.87
C LEU A 35 -13.69 4.03 -0.19
N TYR A 36 -14.05 2.85 -0.70
CA TYR A 36 -15.00 2.66 -1.80
C TYR A 36 -14.58 3.31 -3.13
N GLY A 37 -13.31 3.68 -3.24
CA GLY A 37 -12.66 4.12 -4.47
C GLY A 37 -11.77 3.00 -5.01
N ASP A 38 -10.46 3.24 -5.03
CA ASP A 38 -9.41 2.27 -5.39
C ASP A 38 -9.47 0.95 -4.61
N MET A 39 -10.07 0.95 -3.41
CA MET A 39 -10.28 -0.27 -2.62
C MET A 39 -11.52 -1.09 -3.02
N ALA A 40 -12.36 -0.61 -3.94
CA ALA A 40 -13.58 -1.29 -4.34
C ALA A 40 -13.30 -2.34 -5.43
N GLY A 41 -13.23 -3.60 -5.02
CA GLY A 41 -13.13 -4.74 -5.92
C GLY A 41 -13.24 -6.06 -5.17
N GLY A 42 -13.08 -7.18 -5.88
CA GLY A 42 -13.25 -8.51 -5.31
C GLY A 42 -11.95 -9.20 -4.88
N PHE A 43 -10.80 -8.76 -5.40
CA PHE A 43 -9.49 -9.32 -5.07
C PHE A 43 -8.37 -8.31 -5.34
N ASP A 44 -7.33 -8.33 -4.52
CA ASP A 44 -6.13 -7.52 -4.71
C ASP A 44 -4.89 -8.41 -4.85
N ALA A 45 -4.28 -8.39 -6.04
CA ALA A 45 -3.10 -9.19 -6.34
C ALA A 45 -1.81 -8.59 -5.76
N LEU A 46 -1.80 -7.30 -5.44
CA LEU A 46 -0.63 -6.56 -4.94
C LEU A 46 -0.76 -6.23 -3.44
N LYS A 47 -1.83 -6.68 -2.79
CA LYS A 47 -2.18 -6.38 -1.40
C LYS A 47 -1.00 -6.42 -0.42
N ASP A 48 -0.14 -7.41 -0.58
CA ASP A 48 0.97 -7.70 0.32
C ASP A 48 2.35 -7.52 -0.34
N VAL A 49 2.41 -6.81 -1.46
CA VAL A 49 3.66 -6.48 -2.16
C VAL A 49 4.04 -5.02 -1.86
N PRO A 50 5.19 -4.72 -1.24
CA PRO A 50 5.69 -3.36 -1.07
C PRO A 50 5.92 -2.63 -2.40
N LYS A 51 5.81 -1.30 -2.44
CA LYS A 51 5.93 -0.51 -3.67
C LYS A 51 7.26 -0.77 -4.40
N MET A 52 8.37 -0.81 -3.67
CA MET A 52 9.68 -1.05 -4.26
C MET A 52 9.75 -2.45 -4.90
N GLU A 53 9.06 -3.43 -4.33
CA GLU A 53 8.95 -4.77 -4.90
C GLU A 53 8.02 -4.80 -6.12
N VAL A 54 6.95 -3.98 -6.17
CA VAL A 54 6.15 -3.81 -7.40
C VAL A 54 7.02 -3.35 -8.57
N TYR A 55 7.92 -2.38 -8.36
CA TYR A 55 8.87 -1.96 -9.41
C TYR A 55 9.82 -3.09 -9.80
N ALA A 56 10.34 -3.85 -8.83
CA ALA A 56 11.22 -5.00 -9.10
C ALA A 56 10.51 -6.09 -9.92
N LEU A 57 9.28 -6.45 -9.55
CA LEU A 57 8.44 -7.42 -10.25
C LEU A 57 8.10 -6.97 -11.67
N ALA A 58 7.83 -5.68 -11.86
CA ALA A 58 7.56 -5.13 -13.18
C ALA A 58 8.78 -5.24 -14.11
N ARG A 59 9.98 -4.92 -13.60
CA ARG A 59 11.25 -5.09 -14.32
C ARG A 59 11.52 -6.56 -14.64
N TYR A 60 11.33 -7.44 -13.67
CA TYR A 60 11.44 -8.89 -13.84
C TYR A 60 10.49 -9.42 -14.92
N ARG A 61 9.21 -9.03 -14.89
CA ARG A 61 8.20 -9.43 -15.88
C ARG A 61 8.58 -9.01 -17.29
N ASN A 62 9.12 -7.80 -17.46
CA ASN A 62 9.56 -7.31 -18.76
C ASN A 62 10.79 -8.06 -19.29
N ALA A 63 11.71 -8.45 -18.41
CA ALA A 63 12.92 -9.17 -18.78
C ALA A 63 12.67 -10.64 -19.18
N ARG A 64 11.64 -11.27 -18.60
CA ARG A 64 11.42 -12.72 -18.72
C ARG A 64 11.09 -13.22 -20.13
N ASP A 65 10.23 -12.50 -20.86
CA ASP A 65 9.67 -12.99 -22.14
C ASP A 65 10.00 -12.08 -23.34
N GLY A 66 10.88 -11.09 -23.17
CA GLY A 66 11.25 -10.11 -24.21
C GLY A 66 10.11 -9.20 -24.69
N SER A 67 8.91 -9.34 -24.11
CA SER A 67 7.68 -8.71 -24.59
C SER A 67 7.49 -7.25 -24.14
N ALA A 68 8.34 -6.76 -23.23
CA ALA A 68 8.29 -5.39 -22.66
C ALA A 68 6.86 -4.88 -22.41
N VAL A 69 6.01 -5.72 -21.80
CA VAL A 69 4.55 -5.49 -21.69
C VAL A 69 4.20 -4.30 -20.82
N ILE A 70 5.08 -3.92 -19.89
CA ILE A 70 4.95 -2.72 -19.05
C ILE A 70 5.81 -1.61 -19.69
N PRO A 71 5.22 -0.50 -20.17
CA PRO A 71 5.98 0.56 -20.82
C PRO A 71 7.06 1.19 -19.91
N PRO A 72 8.29 1.46 -20.40
CA PRO A 72 9.37 2.04 -19.59
C PRO A 72 8.98 3.32 -18.85
N ARG A 73 8.21 4.21 -19.51
CA ARG A 73 7.69 5.45 -18.92
C ARG A 73 6.90 5.26 -17.62
N VAL A 74 6.28 4.10 -17.41
CA VAL A 74 5.52 3.79 -16.18
C VAL A 74 6.47 3.52 -15.01
N LEU A 75 7.67 3.00 -15.30
CA LEU A 75 8.71 2.69 -14.31
C LEU A 75 9.63 3.88 -14.01
N GLU A 76 9.71 4.84 -14.92
CA GLU A 76 10.58 6.02 -14.83
C GLU A 76 9.87 7.24 -14.24
N ARG A 77 8.55 7.34 -14.43
CA ARG A 77 7.76 8.42 -13.82
C ARG A 77 7.65 8.26 -12.31
N ALA A 78 7.59 9.39 -11.62
CA ALA A 78 7.29 9.41 -10.20
C ALA A 78 5.89 8.83 -9.91
N PRO A 79 5.72 8.12 -8.79
CA PRO A 79 4.44 7.52 -8.40
C PRO A 79 3.39 8.60 -8.08
N SER A 80 2.17 8.38 -8.54
CA SER A 80 1.05 9.33 -8.42
C SER A 80 -0.31 8.61 -8.49
N ALA A 81 -1.28 9.08 -7.70
CA ALA A 81 -2.69 8.70 -7.78
C ALA A 81 -3.47 9.37 -8.94
N GLU A 82 -2.87 10.36 -9.63
CA GLU A 82 -3.46 11.09 -10.76
C GLU A 82 -4.90 11.59 -10.47
N LEU A 83 -5.10 12.19 -9.30
CA LEU A 83 -6.36 12.81 -8.88
C LEU A 83 -6.37 14.33 -9.09
N ALA A 84 -5.20 14.95 -9.12
CA ALA A 84 -5.00 16.37 -9.39
C ALA A 84 -3.77 16.57 -10.31
N PRO A 85 -3.68 17.73 -11.02
CA PRO A 85 -2.50 18.07 -11.80
C PRO A 85 -1.22 18.07 -10.95
N ASP A 86 -0.13 17.56 -11.52
CA ASP A 86 1.22 17.54 -10.92
C ASP A 86 1.33 16.85 -9.55
N GLN A 87 0.33 16.05 -9.16
CA GLN A 87 0.31 15.33 -7.90
C GLN A 87 1.40 14.25 -7.86
N LEU A 88 2.19 14.21 -6.79
CA LEU A 88 3.09 13.11 -6.45
C LEU A 88 2.64 12.43 -5.15
N ASP A 89 2.82 11.12 -5.04
CA ASP A 89 2.51 10.39 -3.81
C ASP A 89 3.41 10.88 -2.64
N GLU A 90 4.67 11.19 -2.97
CA GLU A 90 5.70 11.70 -2.06
C GLU A 90 5.41 13.12 -1.51
N ASP A 91 4.47 13.86 -2.09
CA ASP A 91 4.02 15.15 -1.52
C ASP A 91 3.37 14.96 -0.14
N SER A 92 2.83 13.77 0.11
CA SER A 92 2.08 13.42 1.31
C SER A 92 2.74 12.31 2.13
N LEU A 93 3.47 11.43 1.45
CA LEU A 93 4.20 10.30 2.00
C LEU A 93 5.70 10.60 2.11
N ALA A 94 6.45 9.65 2.67
CA ALA A 94 7.91 9.63 2.51
C ALA A 94 8.29 9.00 1.16
N PRO A 95 9.51 9.20 0.66
CA PRO A 95 10.02 8.43 -0.47
C PRO A 95 9.86 6.93 -0.23
N TYR A 96 9.35 6.20 -1.22
CA TYR A 96 9.01 4.79 -1.07
C TYR A 96 10.14 3.89 -0.54
N PRO A 97 11.43 4.08 -0.91
CA PRO A 97 12.51 3.30 -0.31
C PRO A 97 12.59 3.42 1.21
N LEU A 98 12.37 4.63 1.75
CA LEU A 98 12.36 4.87 3.20
C LEU A 98 11.07 4.36 3.84
N LEU A 99 9.92 4.64 3.21
CA LEU A 99 8.62 4.20 3.67
C LEU A 99 8.57 2.68 3.80
N ASP A 100 8.90 1.96 2.72
CA ASP A 100 8.85 0.50 2.67
C ASP A 100 9.77 -0.11 3.72
N ARG A 101 10.96 0.47 3.93
CA ARG A 101 11.89 -0.02 4.96
C ARG A 101 11.36 0.18 6.37
N ILE A 102 10.77 1.33 6.68
CA ILE A 102 10.14 1.56 8.00
C ILE A 102 8.94 0.62 8.20
N LEU A 103 8.14 0.41 7.15
CA LEU A 103 7.01 -0.52 7.19
C LEU A 103 7.45 -1.97 7.40
N GLU A 104 8.51 -2.42 6.76
CA GLU A 104 9.08 -3.75 6.99
C GLU A 104 9.48 -3.93 8.46
N LEU A 105 10.24 -2.97 9.01
CA LEU A 105 10.68 -3.02 10.41
C LEU A 105 9.50 -3.01 11.40
N TYR A 106 8.52 -2.14 11.17
CA TYR A 106 7.40 -1.96 12.09
C TYR A 106 6.32 -3.04 11.95
N VAL A 107 5.98 -3.42 10.72
CA VAL A 107 4.85 -4.32 10.43
C VAL A 107 5.30 -5.76 10.40
N GLU A 108 6.45 -6.06 9.80
CA GLU A 108 6.91 -7.45 9.58
C GLU A 108 7.80 -7.94 10.71
N GLN A 109 8.78 -7.12 11.10
CA GLN A 109 9.74 -7.46 12.15
C GLN A 109 9.28 -7.07 13.56
N ASP A 110 8.13 -6.40 13.68
CA ASP A 110 7.48 -6.04 14.96
C ASP A 110 8.33 -5.14 15.88
N LEU A 111 9.21 -4.33 15.30
CA LEU A 111 10.04 -3.40 16.06
C LEU A 111 9.21 -2.21 16.54
N SER A 112 9.53 -1.73 17.73
CA SER A 112 9.01 -0.47 18.27
C SER A 112 9.55 0.74 17.51
N ALA A 113 8.84 1.88 17.60
CA ALA A 113 9.31 3.13 17.02
C ALA A 113 10.72 3.51 17.53
N ALA A 114 11.00 3.28 18.82
CA ALA A 114 12.30 3.56 19.41
C ALA A 114 13.42 2.69 18.82
N GLU A 115 13.17 1.40 18.59
CA GLU A 115 14.13 0.50 17.95
C GLU A 115 14.39 0.89 16.49
N ILE A 116 13.37 1.35 15.77
CA ILE A 116 13.52 1.84 14.40
C ILE A 116 14.36 3.11 14.38
N VAL A 117 14.10 4.07 15.28
CA VAL A 117 14.91 5.29 15.41
C VAL A 117 16.36 4.95 15.77
N ALA A 118 16.59 3.97 16.64
CA ALA A 118 17.94 3.50 16.98
C ALA A 118 18.70 2.90 15.77
N GLN A 119 18.02 2.47 14.71
CA GLN A 119 18.63 2.06 13.44
C GLN A 119 19.04 3.24 12.54
N GLY A 120 18.85 4.49 12.99
CA GLY A 120 19.28 5.70 12.28
C GLY A 120 18.19 6.36 11.43
N PHE A 121 16.93 5.95 11.57
CA PHE A 121 15.81 6.64 10.94
C PHE A 121 15.44 7.90 11.73
N GLU A 122 15.02 8.93 11.01
CA GLU A 122 14.61 10.21 11.62
C GLU A 122 13.32 10.02 12.45
N GLN A 123 13.34 10.53 13.69
CA GLN A 123 12.29 10.28 14.68
C GLN A 123 10.91 10.76 14.21
N THR A 124 10.81 11.99 13.71
CA THR A 124 9.51 12.55 13.31
C THR A 124 8.90 11.79 12.14
N LEU A 125 9.73 11.25 11.24
CA LEU A 125 9.32 10.40 10.13
C LEU A 125 8.79 9.05 10.61
N VAL A 126 9.52 8.37 11.51
CA VAL A 126 9.10 7.08 12.09
C VAL A 126 7.77 7.25 12.81
N GLU A 127 7.65 8.24 13.68
CA GLU A 127 6.42 8.53 14.42
C GLU A 127 5.25 8.84 13.48
N LYS A 128 5.48 9.62 12.42
CA LYS A 128 4.46 9.92 11.40
C LYS A 128 3.98 8.62 10.73
N ILE A 129 4.88 7.76 10.29
CA ILE A 129 4.53 6.52 9.57
C ILE A 129 3.80 5.54 10.50
N VAL A 130 4.32 5.29 11.70
CA VAL A 130 3.68 4.41 12.70
C VAL A 130 2.27 4.89 13.01
N ARG A 131 2.10 6.20 13.27
CA ARG A 131 0.78 6.80 13.48
C ARG A 131 -0.16 6.58 12.30
N LEU A 132 0.32 6.77 11.07
CA LEU A 132 -0.49 6.53 9.87
C LEU A 132 -0.89 5.06 9.75
N VAL A 133 0.01 4.13 10.08
CA VAL A 133 -0.33 2.70 10.12
C VAL A 133 -1.48 2.47 11.09
N ASP A 134 -1.38 2.92 12.34
CA ASP A 134 -2.39 2.61 13.34
C ASP A 134 -3.74 3.27 13.05
N LEU A 135 -3.75 4.54 12.63
CA LEU A 135 -4.98 5.28 12.32
C LEU A 135 -5.77 4.68 11.15
N ASN A 136 -5.12 3.96 10.23
CA ASN A 136 -5.76 3.45 9.02
C ASN A 136 -6.24 1.99 9.13
N GLU A 137 -6.28 1.43 10.35
CA GLU A 137 -6.82 0.07 10.59
C GLU A 137 -8.24 -0.10 10.05
N TYR A 138 -9.11 0.92 10.23
CA TYR A 138 -10.49 0.88 9.74
C TYR A 138 -10.59 0.74 8.21
N LYS A 139 -9.63 1.32 7.45
CA LYS A 139 -9.58 1.17 5.99
C LYS A 139 -9.16 -0.25 5.63
N ARG A 140 -8.09 -0.75 6.25
CA ARG A 140 -7.54 -2.09 5.98
C ARG A 140 -8.53 -3.22 6.25
N ARG A 141 -9.38 -3.07 7.28
CA ARG A 141 -10.45 -4.03 7.61
C ARG A 141 -11.52 -4.15 6.52
N GLN A 142 -11.61 -3.17 5.63
CA GLN A 142 -12.54 -3.14 4.49
C GLN A 142 -11.84 -3.40 3.16
N ALA A 143 -10.51 -3.61 3.16
CA ALA A 143 -9.78 -3.95 1.96
C ALA A 143 -10.20 -5.33 1.44
N PRO A 144 -10.26 -5.53 0.12
CA PRO A 144 -10.55 -6.84 -0.45
C PRO A 144 -9.50 -7.88 -0.01
N ILE A 145 -9.85 -9.16 -0.12
CA ILE A 145 -8.89 -10.24 0.09
C ILE A 145 -7.78 -10.20 -0.97
N GLY A 146 -6.62 -10.77 -0.65
CA GLY A 146 -5.46 -10.78 -1.54
C GLY A 146 -4.46 -11.85 -1.14
N VAL A 147 -3.41 -12.02 -1.96
CA VAL A 147 -2.33 -12.97 -1.67
C VAL A 147 -1.42 -12.41 -0.59
N ARG A 148 -0.97 -13.26 0.34
CA ARG A 148 0.13 -12.96 1.26
C ARG A 148 1.43 -13.46 0.64
N VAL A 149 2.44 -12.59 0.54
CA VAL A 149 3.78 -12.93 0.04
C VAL A 149 4.87 -12.67 1.08
N SER A 150 4.59 -11.83 2.07
CA SER A 150 5.48 -11.53 3.19
C SER A 150 5.32 -12.51 4.36
N GLU A 151 6.25 -12.45 5.31
CA GLU A 151 6.18 -13.23 6.55
C GLU A 151 4.96 -12.84 7.39
N ARG A 152 4.67 -11.53 7.45
CA ARG A 152 3.56 -10.97 8.21
C ARG A 152 2.82 -9.91 7.39
N GLY A 153 1.60 -10.26 6.97
CA GLY A 153 0.72 -9.39 6.18
C GLY A 153 -0.39 -8.74 7.01
N PHE A 154 -1.08 -7.77 6.40
CA PHE A 154 -2.28 -7.17 6.99
C PHE A 154 -3.48 -8.12 6.90
N GLY A 155 -4.05 -8.50 8.05
CA GLY A 155 -5.20 -9.39 8.10
C GLY A 155 -5.14 -10.37 9.27
N ARG A 156 -5.03 -11.67 8.98
CA ARG A 156 -5.01 -12.71 10.03
C ARG A 156 -3.76 -12.65 10.90
N ASP A 157 -2.64 -12.19 10.34
CA ASP A 157 -1.32 -12.20 10.98
C ASP A 157 -1.08 -10.95 11.86
N ARG A 158 -1.63 -9.79 11.49
CA ARG A 158 -1.61 -8.56 12.30
C ARG A 158 -3.03 -8.09 12.62
N ARG A 159 -3.48 -8.30 13.87
CA ARG A 159 -4.84 -7.98 14.34
C ARG A 159 -4.82 -6.87 15.38
N TYR A 160 -5.06 -5.63 14.93
CA TYR A 160 -5.12 -4.47 15.81
C TYR A 160 -6.56 -3.97 15.97
N PRO A 161 -6.90 -3.33 17.11
CA PRO A 161 -8.21 -2.73 17.29
C PRO A 161 -8.37 -1.49 16.40
N ILE A 162 -9.60 -1.27 15.89
CA ILE A 162 -9.93 -0.03 15.19
C ILE A 162 -9.99 1.13 16.20
N THR A 163 -10.72 0.93 17.30
CA THR A 163 -10.76 1.88 18.41
C THR A 163 -9.58 1.60 19.33
N SER A 164 -8.48 2.32 19.14
CA SER A 164 -7.27 2.23 19.97
C SER A 164 -7.01 3.56 20.67
N GLY A 165 -6.69 3.50 21.96
CA GLY A 165 -6.21 4.64 22.76
C GLY A 165 -4.70 4.63 23.01
N TRP A 166 -3.98 3.64 22.49
CA TRP A 166 -2.54 3.50 22.69
C TRP A 166 -1.79 4.69 22.09
N ARG A 167 -0.80 5.21 22.81
CA ARG A 167 0.10 6.26 22.35
C ARG A 167 1.51 5.71 22.30
N MET A 168 2.28 6.06 21.26
CA MET A 168 3.67 5.61 21.08
C MET A 168 4.62 5.95 22.24
N ALA A 169 4.26 6.93 23.09
CA ALA A 169 5.04 7.33 24.26
C ALA A 169 4.71 6.52 25.53
N ASP A 170 3.72 5.64 25.47
CA ASP A 170 3.31 4.72 26.56
C ASP A 170 4.05 3.38 26.43
#